data_AF-B9XET2-F1
#
_entry.id   AF-B9XET2-F1
#
_cell.length_a   1.000
_cell.length_b   1.000
_cell.length_c   1.000
_cell.angle_alpha   90.00
_cell.angle_beta   90.00
_cell.angle_gamma   90.00
#
_symmetry.space_group_name_H-M   'P 1'
#
loop_
_entity.id
_entity.type
_entity.pdbx_description
1 polymer ?
#
loop_
_entity_poly.entity_id
_entity_poly.type
_entity_poly.pdbx_seq_one_letter_code
_entity_poly.pdbx_strand_id
1 'polypeptide(L)'
;MGYILLMVTALTGLIASIACHLMGWLHVEPPWGKSVFILHVGIFVVWFPLVILANRTMPKAGRNNMKHLLAVLPKWVRVACAVLFAYAILHFVYFIYCTQQYPKHGVPFYLELRGFSGHWMMFYGIASAGFVALGRLARKSKNAEATTNRCPGMGGRINTGPD
;
A
#
# COMPACT_ATOMS: atom_id res chain seq x y z
N MET A 1 -15.36 -5.85 -7.99
CA MET A 1 -15.55 -6.48 -6.67
C MET A 1 -14.21 -6.73 -5.97
N GLY A 2 -13.23 -7.43 -6.56
CA GLY A 2 -11.97 -7.79 -5.88
C GLY A 2 -11.16 -6.63 -5.25
N TYR A 3 -11.03 -5.46 -5.91
CA TYR A 3 -10.24 -4.34 -5.37
C TYR A 3 -10.80 -3.75 -4.07
N ILE A 4 -12.13 -3.79 -3.88
CA ILE A 4 -12.78 -3.23 -2.69
C ILE A 4 -12.47 -4.12 -1.49
N LEU A 5 -12.56 -5.44 -1.65
CA LEU A 5 -12.22 -6.38 -0.58
C LEU A 5 -10.76 -6.21 -0.15
N LEU A 6 -9.82 -6.17 -1.11
CA LEU A 6 -8.39 -5.96 -0.82
C LEU A 6 -8.12 -4.60 -0.16
N MET A 7 -8.82 -3.55 -0.58
CA MET A 7 -8.76 -2.22 0.04
C MET A 7 -9.26 -2.26 1.49
N VAL A 8 -10.39 -2.90 1.76
CA VAL A 8 -10.94 -3.03 3.11
C VAL A 8 -9.99 -3.83 4.00
N THR A 9 -9.46 -4.96 3.52
CA THR A 9 -8.45 -5.74 4.25
C THR A 9 -7.20 -4.92 4.56
N ALA A 10 -6.70 -4.14 3.59
CA ALA A 10 -5.54 -3.27 3.81
C ALA A 10 -5.85 -2.15 4.81
N LEU A 11 -7.05 -1.57 4.77
CA LEU A 11 -7.48 -0.53 5.70
C LEU A 11 -7.66 -1.07 7.13
N THR A 12 -8.22 -2.27 7.30
CA THR A 12 -8.32 -2.92 8.61
C THR A 12 -6.93 -3.22 9.18
N GLY A 13 -5.99 -3.68 8.33
CA GLY A 13 -4.60 -3.88 8.73
C GLY A 13 -3.92 -2.56 9.12
N LEU A 14 -4.21 -1.46 8.42
CA LEU A 14 -3.70 -0.13 8.75
C LEU A 14 -4.21 0.33 10.13
N ILE A 15 -5.52 0.24 10.39
CA ILE A 15 -6.11 0.63 11.67
C ILE A 15 -5.50 -0.20 12.80
N ALA A 16 -5.41 -1.52 12.63
CA ALA A 16 -4.80 -2.42 13.61
C ALA A 16 -3.32 -2.09 13.85
N SER A 17 -2.57 -1.74 12.80
CA SER A 17 -1.16 -1.34 12.93
C SER A 17 -0.98 -0.01 13.67
N ILE A 18 -1.86 0.98 13.44
CA ILE A 18 -1.86 2.25 14.18
C ILE A 18 -2.15 1.99 15.66
N ALA A 19 -3.15 1.16 15.97
CA ALA A 19 -3.46 0.78 17.35
C ALA A 19 -2.26 0.12 18.04
N CYS A 20 -1.60 -0.84 17.38
CA CYS A 20 -0.37 -1.47 17.90
C CYS A 20 0.77 -0.46 18.08
N HIS A 21 0.90 0.50 17.17
CA HIS A 21 1.93 1.53 17.25
C HIS A 21 1.71 2.47 18.43
N LEU A 22 0.47 2.92 18.66
CA LEU A 22 0.09 3.73 19.81
C LEU A 22 0.29 2.97 21.13
N MET A 23 -0.11 1.70 21.19
CA MET A 23 0.13 0.83 22.36
C MET A 23 1.63 0.69 22.66
N GLY A 24 2.46 0.49 21.63
CA GLY A 24 3.92 0.45 21.77
C GLY A 24 4.52 1.75 22.30
N TRP A 25 3.94 2.91 21.95
CA TRP A 25 4.34 4.21 22.51
C TRP A 25 3.87 4.43 23.95
N LEU A 26 2.70 3.90 24.31
CA LEU A 26 2.14 3.99 25.66
C LEU A 26 2.72 2.95 26.62
N HIS A 27 3.62 2.07 26.14
CA HIS A 27 4.13 0.91 26.86
C HIS A 27 3.00 -0.01 27.37
N VAL A 28 1.86 -0.03 26.66
CA VAL A 28 0.73 -0.90 26.95
C VAL A 28 0.83 -2.14 26.07
N GLU A 29 0.70 -3.32 26.67
CA GLU A 29 0.66 -4.55 25.88
C GLU A 29 -0.71 -4.72 25.22
N PRO A 30 -0.76 -5.06 23.92
CA PRO A 30 -2.01 -5.39 23.27
C PRO A 30 -2.68 -6.58 23.95
N PRO A 31 -4.03 -6.64 23.98
CA PRO A 31 -4.78 -7.70 24.67
C PRO A 31 -4.46 -9.11 24.13
N TRP A 32 -3.96 -9.20 22.89
CA TRP A 32 -3.59 -10.45 22.22
C TRP A 32 -2.09 -10.76 22.31
N GLY A 33 -1.30 -10.00 23.08
CA GLY A 33 0.13 -10.21 23.28
C GLY A 33 0.89 -10.35 21.96
N LYS A 34 1.78 -11.34 21.87
CA LYS A 34 2.63 -11.61 20.68
C LYS A 34 1.85 -12.00 19.42
N SER A 35 0.59 -12.41 19.54
CA SER A 35 -0.24 -12.82 18.40
C SER A 35 -0.43 -11.71 17.37
N VAL A 36 -0.29 -10.44 17.77
CA VAL A 36 -0.35 -9.28 16.87
C VAL A 36 0.66 -9.33 15.73
N PHE A 37 1.73 -10.13 15.84
CA PHE A 37 2.67 -10.41 14.74
C PHE A 37 2.01 -11.08 13.52
N ILE A 38 0.80 -11.61 13.64
CA ILE A 38 0.01 -12.03 12.48
C ILE A 38 -0.23 -10.87 11.49
N LEU A 39 -0.25 -9.63 11.98
CA LEU A 39 -0.31 -8.43 11.13
C LEU A 39 0.92 -8.34 10.22
N HIS A 40 2.08 -8.85 10.65
CA HIS A 40 3.26 -8.91 9.80
C HIS A 40 3.08 -9.88 8.64
N VAL A 41 2.48 -11.05 8.91
CA VAL A 41 2.15 -12.04 7.87
C VAL A 41 1.09 -11.49 6.91
N GLY A 42 0.09 -10.78 7.43
CA GLY A 42 -0.97 -10.16 6.64
C GLY A 42 -0.47 -9.12 5.63
N ILE A 43 0.71 -8.52 5.85
CA ILE A 43 1.34 -7.63 4.87
C ILE A 43 1.53 -8.37 3.55
N PHE A 44 2.03 -9.60 3.58
CA PHE A 44 2.26 -10.37 2.36
C PHE A 44 0.95 -10.66 1.62
N VAL A 45 -0.14 -10.92 2.37
CA VAL A 45 -1.48 -11.18 1.81
C VAL A 45 -1.99 -9.97 1.02
N VAL A 46 -1.73 -8.75 1.47
CA VAL A 46 -2.17 -7.53 0.74
C VAL A 46 -1.12 -7.04 -0.27
N TRP A 47 0.16 -7.22 0.02
CA TRP A 47 1.25 -6.67 -0.78
C TRP A 47 1.50 -7.44 -2.07
N PHE A 48 1.46 -8.78 -2.04
CA PHE A 48 1.65 -9.58 -3.25
C PHE A 48 0.56 -9.30 -4.31
N PRO A 49 -0.75 -9.31 -3.98
CA PRO A 49 -1.79 -8.94 -4.93
C PRO A 49 -1.62 -7.51 -5.43
N LEU A 50 -1.23 -6.56 -4.57
CA LEU A 50 -0.98 -5.19 -4.99
C LEU A 50 0.10 -5.13 -6.07
N VAL A 51 1.26 -5.76 -5.85
CA VAL A 51 2.38 -5.75 -6.80
C VAL A 51 1.99 -6.42 -8.12
N ILE A 52 1.32 -7.58 -8.08
CA ILE A 52 0.88 -8.30 -9.28
C ILE A 52 -0.12 -7.44 -10.09
N LEU A 53 -1.12 -6.86 -9.43
CA LEU A 53 -2.15 -6.05 -10.08
C LEU A 53 -1.57 -4.72 -10.59
N ALA A 54 -0.67 -4.10 -9.83
CA ALA A 54 0.06 -2.91 -10.24
C ALA A 54 0.87 -3.14 -11.51
N ASN A 55 1.54 -4.29 -11.60
CA ASN A 55 2.34 -4.63 -12.77
C ASN A 55 1.47 -4.91 -14.00
N ARG A 56 0.28 -5.50 -13.82
CA ARG A 56 -0.69 -5.71 -14.92
C ARG A 56 -1.25 -4.41 -15.49
N THR A 57 -1.26 -3.32 -14.73
CA THR A 57 -1.76 -2.01 -15.20
C THR A 57 -0.69 -1.14 -15.85
N MET A 58 0.54 -1.64 -16.05
CA MET A 58 1.63 -0.85 -16.61
C MET A 58 1.43 -0.58 -18.12
N PRO A 59 1.46 0.70 -18.57
CA PRO A 59 1.31 1.05 -19.98
C PRO A 59 2.45 0.59 -20.90
N LYS A 60 3.65 0.34 -20.35
CA LYS A 60 4.81 -0.18 -21.08
C LYS A 60 5.52 -1.21 -20.20
N ALA A 61 5.73 -2.42 -20.71
CA ALA A 61 6.57 -3.42 -20.07
C ALA A 61 8.02 -2.92 -20.10
N GLY A 62 8.66 -2.75 -18.93
CA GLY A 62 10.07 -2.36 -18.89
C GLY A 62 10.52 -1.49 -17.71
N ARG A 63 9.61 -1.02 -16.84
CA ARG A 63 10.02 -0.31 -15.62
C ARG A 63 9.03 -0.56 -14.48
N ASN A 64 9.46 -1.33 -13.46
CA ASN A 64 8.77 -1.58 -12.19
C ASN A 64 8.54 -0.27 -11.41
N ASN A 65 7.65 0.59 -11.90
CA ASN A 65 7.49 1.94 -11.38
C ASN A 65 6.05 2.17 -10.96
N MET A 66 5.80 2.13 -9.64
CA MET A 66 4.50 2.44 -9.05
C MET A 66 4.08 3.91 -9.26
N LYS A 67 4.94 4.73 -9.87
CA LYS A 67 4.64 6.13 -10.25
C LYS A 67 3.34 6.26 -11.04
N HIS A 68 3.02 5.32 -11.93
CA HIS A 68 1.79 5.38 -12.72
C HIS A 68 0.53 5.22 -11.86
N LEU A 69 0.58 4.39 -10.80
CA LEU A 69 -0.51 4.24 -9.83
C LEU A 69 -0.64 5.47 -8.95
N LEU A 70 0.49 5.95 -8.43
CA LEU A 70 0.51 7.13 -7.57
C LEU A 70 0.08 8.40 -8.31
N ALA A 71 0.27 8.48 -9.63
CA ALA A 71 -0.17 9.61 -10.45
C ALA A 71 -1.70 9.79 -10.46
N VAL A 72 -2.46 8.71 -10.26
CA VAL A 72 -3.94 8.73 -10.20
C VAL A 72 -4.45 9.21 -8.83
N LEU A 73 -3.57 9.22 -7.84
CA LEU A 73 -3.89 9.65 -6.48
C LEU A 73 -3.72 11.17 -6.32
N PRO A 74 -4.51 11.79 -5.40
CA PRO A 74 -4.35 13.19 -5.05
C PRO A 74 -2.92 13.47 -4.56
N LYS A 75 -2.43 14.69 -4.77
CA LYS A 75 -1.08 15.09 -4.31
C LYS A 75 -0.90 14.85 -2.80
N TRP A 76 -1.92 15.14 -1.98
CA TRP A 76 -1.86 14.94 -0.54
C TRP A 76 -1.67 13.46 -0.14
N VAL A 77 -2.27 12.51 -0.85
CA VAL A 77 -2.11 11.07 -0.58
C VAL A 77 -0.68 10.62 -0.91
N ARG A 78 -0.12 11.12 -2.01
CA ARG A 78 1.28 10.84 -2.38
C ARG A 78 2.26 11.35 -1.33
N VAL A 79 2.04 12.57 -0.85
CA VAL A 79 2.83 13.15 0.24
C VAL A 79 2.65 12.34 1.51
N ALA A 80 1.42 11.96 1.87
CA ALA A 80 1.15 11.12 3.04
C ALA A 80 1.89 9.77 2.97
N CYS A 81 1.87 9.07 1.82
CA CYS A 81 2.63 7.84 1.64
C CYS A 81 4.15 8.06 1.76
N ALA A 82 4.67 9.16 1.23
CA ALA A 82 6.10 9.50 1.33
C ALA A 82 6.50 9.81 2.78
N VAL A 83 5.70 10.59 3.51
CA VAL A 83 5.90 10.88 4.93
C VAL A 83 5.83 9.59 5.75
N LEU A 84 4.85 8.72 5.47
CA LEU A 84 4.70 7.44 6.16
C LEU A 84 5.89 6.51 5.93
N PHE A 85 6.42 6.48 4.70
CA PHE A 85 7.62 5.73 4.37
C PHE A 85 8.85 6.26 5.11
N ALA A 86 9.08 7.57 5.06
CA ALA A 86 10.18 8.22 5.78
C ALA A 86 10.07 7.98 7.29
N TYR A 87 8.86 8.10 7.84
CA TYR A 87 8.57 7.81 9.24
C TYR A 87 8.93 6.37 9.61
N ALA A 88 8.51 5.38 8.81
CA ALA A 88 8.81 3.98 9.07
C ALA A 88 10.32 3.68 9.05
N ILE A 89 11.06 4.27 8.11
CA ILE A 89 12.53 4.11 8.05
C ILE A 89 13.22 4.74 9.27
N LEU A 90 12.88 6.00 9.61
CA LEU A 90 13.45 6.66 10.78
C LEU A 90 13.14 5.88 12.05
N HIS A 91 11.90 5.41 12.17
CA HIS A 91 11.45 4.63 13.31
C HIS A 91 12.13 3.25 13.36
N PHE A 92 12.43 2.63 12.21
CA PHE A 92 13.21 1.39 12.15
C PHE A 92 14.64 1.58 12.63
N VAL A 93 15.31 2.63 12.15
CA VAL A 93 16.69 2.95 12.56
C VAL A 93 16.72 3.22 14.06
N TYR A 94 15.75 3.97 14.59
CA TYR A 94 15.61 4.21 16.02
C TYR A 94 15.37 2.91 16.81
N PHE A 95 14.53 2.01 16.30
CA PHE A 95 14.34 0.68 16.89
C PHE A 95 15.65 -0.11 16.95
N ILE A 96 16.41 -0.19 15.85
CA ILE A 96 17.72 -0.87 15.83
C ILE A 96 18.64 -0.29 16.89
N TYR A 97 18.75 1.03 16.96
CA TYR A 97 19.56 1.72 17.97
C TYR A 97 19.15 1.34 19.40
N CYS A 98 17.86 1.35 19.74
CA CYS A 98 17.39 0.96 21.08
C CYS A 98 17.63 -0.53 21.39
N THR A 99 17.50 -1.42 20.40
CA THR A 99 17.69 -2.86 20.62
C THR A 99 19.13 -3.26 20.88
N GLN A 100 20.11 -2.46 20.45
CA GLN A 100 21.54 -2.71 20.71
C GLN A 100 21.89 -2.72 22.21
N GLN A 101 21.05 -2.10 23.05
CA GLN A 101 21.24 -2.06 24.50
C GLN A 101 20.84 -3.35 25.21
N TYR A 102 20.20 -4.29 24.51
CA TYR A 102 19.69 -5.52 25.10
C TYR A 102 20.45 -6.74 24.58
N PRO A 103 20.67 -7.77 25.43
CA PRO A 103 21.20 -9.04 24.97
C PRO A 103 20.24 -9.70 23.98
N LYS A 104 20.75 -10.61 23.13
CA LYS A 104 19.92 -11.37 22.20
C LYS A 104 18.76 -12.03 22.96
N HIS A 105 17.52 -11.81 22.49
CA HIS A 105 16.26 -12.26 23.11
C HIS A 105 15.86 -11.58 24.43
N GLY A 106 16.58 -10.56 24.89
CA GLY A 106 16.22 -9.76 26.06
C GLY A 106 15.45 -8.47 25.74
N VAL A 107 15.02 -8.29 24.49
CA VAL A 107 14.34 -7.07 24.05
C VAL A 107 12.91 -7.06 24.61
N PRO A 108 12.48 -5.96 25.27
CA PRO A 108 11.11 -5.84 25.75
C PRO A 108 10.10 -5.88 24.60
N PHE A 109 8.97 -6.56 24.82
CA PHE A 109 7.97 -6.76 23.77
C PHE A 109 7.39 -5.44 23.23
N TYR A 110 7.16 -4.43 24.07
CA TYR A 110 6.69 -3.12 23.60
C TYR A 110 7.67 -2.46 22.63
N LEU A 111 8.98 -2.70 22.77
CA LEU A 111 10.01 -2.14 21.90
C LEU A 111 9.99 -2.84 20.53
N GLU A 112 9.86 -4.17 20.51
CA GLU A 112 9.63 -4.95 19.29
C GLU A 112 8.35 -4.49 18.59
N LEU A 113 7.25 -4.40 19.33
CA LEU A 113 5.95 -3.96 18.83
C LEU A 113 6.05 -2.57 18.19
N ARG A 114 6.74 -1.62 18.83
CA ARG A 114 6.96 -0.27 18.30
C ARG A 114 7.74 -0.30 16.98
N GLY A 115 8.80 -1.09 16.91
CA GLY A 115 9.64 -1.23 15.71
C GLY A 115 8.89 -1.85 14.52
N PHE A 116 8.20 -2.96 14.75
CA PHE A 116 7.50 -3.68 13.69
C PHE A 116 6.20 -2.99 13.25
N SER A 117 5.42 -2.43 14.17
CA SER A 117 4.15 -1.74 13.86
C SER A 117 4.33 -0.55 12.91
N GLY A 118 5.44 0.17 12.98
CA GLY A 118 5.75 1.25 12.03
C GLY A 118 5.84 0.75 10.58
N HIS A 119 6.42 -0.44 10.37
CA HIS A 119 6.47 -1.07 9.05
C HIS A 119 5.09 -1.55 8.61
N TRP A 120 4.33 -2.14 9.53
CA TRP A 120 2.98 -2.59 9.23
C TRP A 120 2.13 -1.41 8.74
N MET A 121 2.19 -0.28 9.45
CA MET A 121 1.48 0.94 9.07
C MET A 121 1.86 1.42 7.67
N MET A 122 3.16 1.44 7.34
CA MET A 122 3.64 1.79 6.01
C MET A 122 3.10 0.86 4.93
N PHE A 123 3.26 -0.46 5.09
CA PHE A 123 2.85 -1.42 4.07
C PHE A 123 1.34 -1.44 3.86
N TYR A 124 0.55 -1.48 4.94
CA TYR A 124 -0.91 -1.45 4.86
C TYR A 124 -1.43 -0.11 4.31
N GLY A 125 -0.81 1.01 4.69
CA GLY A 125 -1.16 2.34 4.20
C GLY A 125 -0.91 2.50 2.71
N ILE A 126 0.29 2.12 2.24
CA ILE A 126 0.64 2.14 0.82
C ILE A 126 -0.25 1.16 0.03
N ALA A 127 -0.52 -0.03 0.57
CA ALA A 127 -1.40 -1.00 -0.08
C ALA A 127 -2.84 -0.50 -0.23
N SER A 128 -3.40 0.10 0.82
CA SER A 128 -4.74 0.71 0.78
C SER A 128 -4.82 1.80 -0.30
N ALA A 129 -3.85 2.73 -0.31
CA ALA A 129 -3.76 3.76 -1.34
C ALA A 129 -3.60 3.17 -2.76
N GLY A 130 -2.79 2.12 -2.88
CA GLY A 130 -2.57 1.40 -4.13
C GLY A 130 -3.83 0.72 -4.67
N PHE A 131 -4.62 0.06 -3.83
CA PHE A 131 -5.89 -0.54 -4.24
C PHE A 131 -6.94 0.51 -4.62
N VAL A 132 -6.96 1.66 -3.95
CA VAL A 132 -7.79 2.81 -4.37
C VAL A 132 -7.37 3.29 -5.76
N ALA A 133 -6.07 3.41 -6.02
CA ALA A 133 -5.55 3.79 -7.34
C ALA A 133 -5.96 2.80 -8.44
N LEU A 134 -5.79 1.50 -8.18
CA LEU A 134 -6.23 0.42 -9.08
C LEU A 134 -7.73 0.48 -9.36
N GLY A 135 -8.56 0.69 -8.33
CA GLY A 135 -10.01 0.84 -8.49
C GLY A 135 -10.39 2.07 -9.32
N ARG A 136 -9.66 3.18 -9.19
CA ARG A 136 -9.86 4.38 -10.03
C ARG A 136 -9.47 4.12 -11.49
N LEU A 137 -8.35 3.45 -11.73
CA LEU A 137 -7.90 3.07 -13.07
C LEU A 137 -8.91 2.16 -13.78
N ALA A 138 -9.37 1.12 -13.08
CA ALA A 138 -10.36 0.18 -13.62
C ALA A 138 -11.68 0.88 -14.01
N ARG A 139 -12.15 1.83 -13.18
CA ARG A 139 -13.36 2.63 -13.51
C ARG A 139 -13.13 3.53 -14.73
N LYS A 140 -11.97 4.18 -14.82
CA LYS A 140 -11.64 5.04 -15.97
C LYS A 140 -11.61 4.25 -17.29
N SER A 141 -11.03 3.06 -17.28
CA SER A 141 -11.00 2.16 -18.44
C SER A 141 -12.41 1.74 -18.88
N LYS A 142 -13.27 1.32 -17.94
CA LYS A 142 -14.68 0.97 -18.24
C LYS A 142 -15.47 2.13 -18.83
N ASN A 143 -15.28 3.34 -18.30
CA ASN A 143 -15.98 4.52 -18.80
C ASN A 143 -15.52 4.88 -20.22
N ALA A 144 -14.23 4.74 -20.54
CA ALA A 144 -13.70 4.98 -21.88
C ALA A 144 -14.30 4.00 -22.91
N GLU A 145 -14.35 2.71 -22.56
CA GLU A 145 -14.98 1.67 -23.39
C GLU A 145 -16.47 1.93 -23.62
N ALA A 146 -17.21 2.32 -22.57
CA ALA A 146 -18.63 2.66 -22.68
C ALA A 146 -18.89 3.90 -23.55
N THR A 147 -17.98 4.89 -23.55
CA THR A 147 -18.07 6.06 -24.45
C THR A 147 -17.78 5.67 -25.90
N THR A 148 -16.77 4.84 -26.15
CA THR A 148 -16.46 4.32 -27.50
C THR A 148 -17.64 3.53 -28.07
N ASN A 149 -18.25 2.64 -27.28
CA ASN A 149 -19.39 1.83 -27.73
C ASN A 149 -20.66 2.66 -27.98
N ARG A 150 -20.80 3.86 -27.38
CA ARG A 150 -21.91 4.79 -27.66
C ARG A 150 -21.71 5.63 -28.91
N CYS A 151 -20.48 5.80 -29.39
CA CYS A 151 -20.17 6.53 -30.61
C CYS A 151 -19.51 5.62 -31.66
N PRO A 152 -20.21 4.59 -32.19
CA PRO A 152 -19.64 3.64 -33.13
C PRO A 152 -19.27 4.23 -34.51
N GLY A 153 -19.43 5.54 -34.73
CA GLY A 153 -19.32 6.19 -36.05
C GLY A 153 -18.14 7.15 -36.28
N MET A 154 -17.24 7.39 -35.32
CA MET A 154 -16.07 8.29 -35.52
C MET A 154 -14.73 7.56 -35.78
N GLY A 155 -14.76 6.24 -35.97
CA GLY A 155 -13.58 5.41 -36.20
C GLY A 155 -13.23 5.17 -37.68
N GLY A 156 -13.32 6.18 -38.55
CA GLY A 156 -13.14 5.99 -39.98
C GLY A 156 -12.63 7.21 -40.75
N ARG A 157 -11.34 7.51 -40.63
CA ARG A 157 -10.47 7.99 -41.72
C ARG A 157 -9.05 8.23 -41.22
N ILE A 158 -8.21 7.21 -41.30
CA ILE A 158 -6.78 7.41 -41.48
C ILE A 158 -6.58 7.24 -42.99
N ASN A 159 -6.54 8.36 -43.72
CA ASN A 159 -6.15 8.36 -45.13
C ASN A 159 -4.67 7.95 -45.19
N THR A 160 -4.40 6.68 -45.50
CA THR A 160 -3.18 6.31 -46.21
C THR A 160 -3.40 6.70 -47.66
N GLY A 161 -2.99 7.92 -48.02
CA GLY A 161 -2.93 8.33 -49.42
C GLY A 161 -1.97 7.43 -50.21
N PRO A 162 -2.22 7.16 -51.49
CA PRO A 162 -1.36 6.34 -52.32
C PRO A 162 -0.15 7.13 -52.84
N ASP A 163 0.95 6.39 -52.93
CA ASP A 163 2.13 6.52 -53.81
C ASP A 163 3.07 7.72 -53.64
#